data_AF-W2TAQ3-F1
#
_entry.id   AF-W2TAQ3-F1
#
_cell.length_a   1.000
_cell.length_b   1.000
_cell.length_c   1.000
_cell.angle_alpha   90.00
_cell.angle_beta   90.00
_cell.angle_gamma   90.00
#
_symmetry.space_group_name_H-M   'P 1'
#
loop_
_entity.id
_entity.type
_entity.pdbx_description
1 polymer ?
#
loop_
_entity_poly.entity_id
_entity_poly.type
_entity_poly.pdbx_seq_one_letter_code
_entity_poly.pdbx_strand_id
1 'polypeptide(L)'
;MIALKSAQRLPRGLTVEWMDGMRAQFSNVWLRDNSLHMRPALVHLDLNPCPQKVDLSGNCVALEWPPFLRAEFPSEFLRSHSRVQPGTNLCKTPNKMILTKPWRIQQRPTSNDMRHIGAMIWKEPLVINGTVWPHLQKIPSVVTVETRYNGARISLVDAVNALKRFAEEYPQYFRFMLDNPIEYQHAFFKASHQLANVDGNKIVSFLCLFLLATSVN
;
A
#
# COMPACT_ATOMS: atom_id res chain seq x y z
N MET A 1 6.82 24.47 -6.81
CA MET A 1 5.68 24.78 -7.67
C MET A 1 6.05 24.39 -9.09
N ILE A 2 5.30 23.46 -9.70
CA ILE A 2 5.61 22.95 -11.05
C ILE A 2 4.67 23.67 -12.02
N ALA A 3 5.18 24.63 -12.81
CA ALA A 3 4.35 25.49 -13.65
C ALA A 3 4.26 24.99 -15.09
N LEU A 4 3.07 25.12 -15.69
CA LEU A 4 2.81 24.72 -17.07
C LEU A 4 3.30 25.82 -18.01
N LYS A 5 4.02 25.42 -19.05
CA LYS A 5 4.44 26.30 -20.14
C LYS A 5 3.45 26.23 -21.31
N SER A 6 2.99 25.04 -21.67
CA SER A 6 2.01 24.87 -22.74
C SER A 6 1.22 23.56 -22.60
N ALA A 7 0.03 23.53 -23.20
CA ALA A 7 -0.78 22.33 -23.36
C ALA A 7 -1.31 22.31 -24.80
N GLN A 8 -1.04 21.23 -25.53
CA GLN A 8 -1.39 21.08 -26.94
C GLN A 8 -2.23 19.82 -27.16
N ARG A 9 -3.39 20.00 -27.78
CA ARG A 9 -4.26 18.90 -28.18
C ARG A 9 -3.59 18.05 -29.25
N LEU A 10 -3.64 16.73 -29.08
CA LEU A 10 -3.30 15.73 -30.08
C LEU A 10 -4.57 14.97 -30.51
N PRO A 11 -4.57 14.30 -31.68
CA PRO A 11 -5.71 13.49 -32.13
C PRO A 11 -6.17 12.42 -31.11
N ARG A 12 -5.24 11.85 -30.33
CA ARG A 12 -5.52 10.80 -29.33
C ARG A 12 -5.08 11.17 -27.91
N GLY A 13 -4.77 12.44 -27.65
CA GLY A 13 -4.24 12.83 -26.36
C GLY A 13 -4.00 14.31 -26.18
N LEU A 14 -3.22 14.62 -25.15
CA LEU A 14 -2.77 15.94 -24.78
C LEU A 14 -1.25 15.89 -24.57
N THR A 15 -0.52 16.78 -25.21
CA THR A 15 0.88 17.05 -24.86
C THR A 15 0.93 18.22 -23.89
N VAL A 16 1.73 18.09 -22.84
CA VAL A 16 1.96 19.13 -21.86
C VAL A 16 3.45 19.39 -21.75
N GLU A 17 3.84 20.66 -21.73
CA GLU A 17 5.21 21.12 -21.48
C GLU A 17 5.23 21.97 -20.21
N TRP A 18 6.24 21.75 -19.37
CA TRP A 18 6.47 22.53 -18.16
C TRP A 18 7.58 23.56 -18.36
N MET A 19 7.64 24.55 -17.47
CA MET A 19 8.65 25.63 -17.52
C MET A 19 10.09 25.11 -17.42
N ASP A 20 10.29 23.92 -16.86
CA ASP A 20 11.59 23.23 -16.79
C ASP A 20 11.98 22.50 -18.08
N GLY A 21 11.18 22.63 -19.16
CA GLY A 21 11.43 22.02 -20.47
C GLY A 21 10.99 20.57 -20.58
N MET A 22 10.50 19.96 -19.50
CA MET A 22 10.00 18.59 -19.54
C MET A 22 8.67 18.51 -20.29
N ARG A 23 8.43 17.36 -20.93
CA ARG A 23 7.22 17.11 -21.72
C ARG A 23 6.60 15.77 -21.37
N ALA A 24 5.28 15.69 -21.39
CA ALA A 24 4.53 14.45 -21.23
C ALA A 24 3.32 14.40 -22.15
N GLN A 25 2.90 13.19 -22.48
CA GLN A 25 1.69 12.93 -23.25
C GLN A 25 0.71 12.08 -22.44
N PHE A 26 -0.55 12.48 -22.46
CA PHE A 26 -1.65 11.78 -21.81
C PHE A 26 -2.69 11.39 -22.85
N SER A 27 -3.19 10.16 -22.81
CA SER A 27 -4.24 9.75 -23.74
C SER A 27 -5.59 10.35 -23.34
N ASN A 28 -6.46 10.60 -24.33
CA ASN A 28 -7.77 11.18 -24.03
C ASN A 28 -8.62 10.28 -23.11
N VAL A 29 -8.52 8.95 -23.29
CA VAL A 29 -9.21 7.96 -22.45
C VAL A 29 -8.75 8.07 -21.00
N TRP A 30 -7.44 8.18 -20.79
CA TRP A 30 -6.88 8.31 -19.45
C TRP A 30 -7.33 9.61 -18.79
N LEU A 31 -7.31 10.72 -19.54
CA LEU A 31 -7.80 12.03 -19.06
C LEU A 31 -9.30 11.94 -18.71
N ARG A 32 -10.11 11.24 -19.52
CA ARG A 32 -11.54 11.08 -19.25
C ARG A 32 -11.81 10.24 -18.00
N ASP A 33 -11.10 9.12 -17.82
CA ASP A 33 -11.19 8.27 -16.62
C ASP A 33 -10.73 9.02 -15.35
N ASN A 34 -9.69 9.84 -15.47
CA ASN A 34 -9.08 10.53 -14.33
C ASN A 34 -9.61 11.97 -14.12
N SER A 35 -10.80 12.26 -14.64
CA SER A 35 -11.47 13.54 -14.39
C SER A 35 -11.84 13.67 -12.90
N LEU A 36 -11.14 14.55 -12.18
CA LEU A 36 -11.17 14.65 -10.71
C LEU A 36 -12.56 14.83 -10.10
N HIS A 37 -13.50 15.43 -10.84
CA HIS A 37 -14.84 15.74 -10.35
C HIS A 37 -15.90 14.70 -10.75
N MET A 38 -15.65 13.86 -11.75
CA MET A 38 -16.60 12.83 -12.22
C MET A 38 -15.89 11.67 -12.91
N ARG A 39 -15.21 10.84 -12.13
CA ARG A 39 -14.67 9.57 -12.62
C ARG A 39 -15.83 8.68 -13.10
N PRO A 40 -15.93 8.37 -14.40
CA PRO A 40 -16.97 7.48 -14.89
C PRO A 40 -16.72 6.06 -14.41
N ALA A 41 -17.79 5.28 -14.21
CA ALA A 41 -17.64 3.83 -14.14
C ALA A 41 -17.09 3.32 -15.48
N LEU A 42 -16.34 2.20 -15.45
CA LEU A 42 -15.71 1.63 -16.66
C LEU A 42 -16.71 1.42 -17.80
N VAL A 43 -17.93 1.00 -17.47
CA VAL A 43 -19.03 0.78 -18.44
C VAL A 43 -19.54 2.05 -19.13
N HIS A 44 -19.25 3.22 -18.56
CA HIS A 44 -19.64 4.53 -19.08
C HIS A 44 -18.45 5.33 -19.63
N LEU A 45 -17.26 4.73 -19.68
CA LEU A 45 -16.07 5.35 -20.22
C LEU A 45 -16.08 5.18 -21.75
N ASP A 46 -16.20 6.30 -22.46
CA ASP A 46 -15.91 6.34 -23.89
C ASP A 46 -14.42 5.99 -24.11
N LEU A 47 -14.16 5.05 -25.01
CA LEU A 47 -12.81 4.59 -25.38
C LEU A 47 -12.17 5.45 -26.46
N ASN A 48 -12.91 6.34 -27.11
CA ASN A 48 -12.38 7.31 -28.06
C ASN A 48 -12.83 8.75 -27.76
N PRO A 49 -12.70 9.23 -26.50
CA PRO A 49 -13.16 10.55 -26.16
C PRO A 49 -12.27 11.57 -26.87
N CYS A 50 -12.88 12.60 -27.44
CA CYS A 50 -12.17 13.63 -28.17
C CYS A 50 -12.53 15.00 -27.56
N PRO A 51 -11.63 15.63 -26.79
CA PRO A 51 -11.91 16.93 -26.21
C PRO A 51 -12.03 17.93 -27.36
N GLN A 52 -13.10 18.73 -27.38
CA GLN A 52 -13.27 19.80 -28.35
C GLN A 52 -12.41 21.00 -28.03
N LYS A 53 -12.21 21.27 -26.73
CA LYS A 53 -11.48 22.44 -26.24
C LYS A 53 -10.41 22.06 -25.22
N VAL A 54 -9.29 22.78 -25.28
CA VAL A 54 -8.19 22.71 -24.33
C VAL A 54 -7.86 24.14 -23.93
N ASP A 55 -8.12 24.49 -22.68
CA ASP A 55 -7.80 25.80 -22.12
C ASP A 55 -6.68 25.65 -21.09
N LEU A 56 -5.66 26.50 -21.19
CA LEU A 56 -4.62 26.61 -20.18
C LEU A 56 -4.91 27.86 -19.35
N SER A 57 -5.18 27.69 -18.05
CA SER A 57 -5.44 28.80 -17.13
C SER A 57 -4.57 28.64 -15.89
N GLY A 58 -3.65 29.59 -15.69
CA GLY A 58 -2.66 29.51 -14.61
C GLY A 58 -1.85 28.21 -14.68
N ASN A 59 -1.88 27.42 -13.60
CA ASN A 59 -1.20 26.13 -13.50
C ASN A 59 -2.16 24.94 -13.69
N CYS A 60 -3.22 25.10 -14.48
CA CYS A 60 -4.21 24.06 -14.72
C CYS A 60 -4.54 23.93 -16.22
N VAL A 61 -4.73 22.71 -16.70
CA VAL A 61 -5.29 22.44 -18.02
C VAL A 61 -6.75 22.05 -17.87
N ALA A 62 -7.66 22.81 -18.49
CA ALA A 62 -9.06 22.44 -18.61
C ALA A 62 -9.32 21.79 -19.97
N LEU A 63 -10.04 20.66 -19.95
CA LEU A 63 -10.47 19.93 -21.14
C LEU A 63 -11.98 19.87 -21.16
N GLU A 64 -12.57 20.11 -22.34
CA GLU A 64 -14.01 20.03 -22.55
C GLU A 64 -14.32 18.98 -23.62
N TRP A 65 -15.14 17.99 -23.26
CA TRP A 65 -15.65 16.93 -24.11
C TRP A 65 -17.16 17.10 -24.34
N PRO A 66 -17.68 16.66 -25.51
CA PRO A 66 -19.11 16.56 -25.73
C PRO A 66 -19.78 15.60 -24.74
N PRO A 67 -21.06 15.81 -24.40
CA PRO A 67 -21.87 16.96 -24.79
C PRO A 67 -21.58 18.22 -23.97
N PHE A 68 -21.21 18.11 -22.68
CA PHE A 68 -20.94 19.27 -21.79
C PHE A 68 -19.99 18.89 -20.63
N LEU A 69 -19.05 17.99 -20.87
CA LEU A 69 -18.17 17.45 -19.84
C LEU A 69 -16.88 18.25 -19.77
N ARG A 70 -16.69 19.01 -18.70
CA ARG A 70 -15.44 19.72 -18.45
C ARG A 70 -14.68 19.09 -17.28
N ALA A 71 -13.37 18.92 -17.44
CA ALA A 71 -12.49 18.53 -16.34
C ALA A 71 -11.26 19.42 -16.30
N GLU A 72 -10.75 19.62 -15.10
CA GLU A 72 -9.58 20.45 -14.83
C GLU A 72 -8.47 19.59 -14.23
N PHE A 73 -7.26 19.76 -14.76
CA PHE A 73 -6.09 18.97 -14.41
C PHE A 73 -4.99 19.91 -13.92
N PRO A 74 -4.74 19.96 -12.60
CA PRO A 74 -3.65 20.73 -12.04
C PRO A 74 -2.30 20.23 -12.56
N SER A 75 -1.35 21.15 -12.74
CA SER A 75 0.01 20.87 -13.19
C SER A 75 0.70 19.78 -12.37
N GLU A 76 0.55 19.83 -11.04
CA GLU A 76 1.16 18.87 -10.12
C GLU A 76 0.57 17.47 -10.30
N PHE A 77 -0.74 17.37 -10.56
CA PHE A 77 -1.41 16.11 -10.85
C PHE A 77 -0.90 15.50 -12.16
N LEU A 78 -0.83 16.30 -13.23
CA LEU A 78 -0.29 15.84 -14.51
C LEU A 78 1.18 15.43 -14.36
N ARG A 79 1.97 16.19 -13.61
CA ARG A 79 3.38 15.89 -13.42
C ARG A 79 3.59 14.57 -12.68
N SER A 80 2.84 14.32 -11.61
CA SER A 80 2.96 13.07 -10.83
C SER A 80 2.53 11.82 -11.60
N HIS A 81 1.67 11.97 -12.61
CA HIS A 81 1.20 10.89 -13.48
C HIS A 81 1.90 10.83 -14.85
N SER A 82 2.93 11.66 -15.06
CA SER A 82 3.73 11.60 -16.28
C SER A 82 4.61 10.34 -16.27
N ARG A 83 4.78 9.69 -17.44
CA ARG A 83 5.71 8.56 -17.62
C ARG A 83 7.18 9.00 -17.55
N VAL A 84 7.44 10.26 -17.89
CA VAL A 84 8.77 10.88 -17.82
C VAL A 84 8.95 11.43 -16.40
N GLN A 85 9.18 10.52 -15.46
CA GLN A 85 9.53 10.90 -14.10
C GLN A 85 11.05 11.05 -13.99
N PRO A 86 11.59 12.26 -13.68
CA PRO A 86 13.01 12.38 -13.39
C PRO A 86 13.31 11.63 -12.09
N GLY A 87 13.93 10.46 -12.21
CA GLY A 87 14.53 9.73 -11.09
C GLY A 87 13.59 9.26 -9.98
N THR A 88 12.27 9.34 -10.14
CA THR A 88 11.33 8.77 -9.16
C THR A 88 10.87 7.39 -9.61
N ASN A 89 11.45 6.37 -8.97
CA ASN A 89 10.86 5.04 -8.85
C ASN A 89 9.36 5.18 -8.59
N LEU A 90 8.53 4.60 -9.47
CA LEU A 90 7.07 4.57 -9.43
C LEU A 90 6.48 3.81 -8.22
N CYS A 91 7.27 3.56 -7.18
CA CYS A 91 6.82 3.18 -5.84
C CYS A 91 7.02 4.37 -4.89
N LYS A 92 6.22 5.44 -5.03
CA LYS A 92 6.20 6.57 -4.08
C LYS A 92 4.85 6.88 -3.44
N THR A 93 4.02 5.86 -3.32
CA THR A 93 3.44 5.59 -2.00
C THR A 93 3.84 4.18 -1.62
N PRO A 94 5.09 3.94 -1.15
CA PRO A 94 5.20 2.90 -0.14
C PRO A 94 4.15 3.28 0.90
N ASN A 95 3.31 2.32 1.32
CA ASN A 95 2.55 2.45 2.56
C ASN A 95 3.42 3.25 3.51
N LYS A 96 3.02 4.51 3.78
CA LYS A 96 3.85 5.48 4.50
C LYS A 96 4.44 4.70 5.64
N MET A 97 5.76 4.46 5.62
CA MET A 97 6.35 3.49 6.54
C MET A 97 6.07 4.05 7.93
N ILE A 98 5.02 3.53 8.59
CA ILE A 98 4.42 4.18 9.76
C ILE A 98 5.49 4.22 10.87
N LEU A 99 6.45 3.31 10.78
CA LEU A 99 7.59 3.21 11.64
C LEU A 99 8.87 2.89 10.83
N THR A 100 9.98 3.55 11.16
CA THR A 100 11.32 3.26 10.62
C THR A 100 11.90 1.95 11.16
N LYS A 101 11.38 1.49 12.30
CA LYS A 101 11.57 0.16 12.89
C LYS A 101 10.21 -0.52 12.96
N PRO A 102 10.05 -1.82 12.69
CA PRO A 102 8.72 -2.46 12.61
C PRO A 102 7.95 -2.53 13.94
N TRP A 103 8.49 -1.95 15.01
CA TRP A 103 7.89 -1.87 16.34
C TRP A 103 8.30 -0.58 17.04
N ARG A 104 7.50 -0.16 18.03
CA ARG A 104 7.85 0.89 19.00
C ARG A 104 7.24 0.57 20.35
N ILE A 105 7.94 0.93 21.43
CA ILE A 105 7.36 0.94 22.78
C ILE A 105 6.69 2.30 22.95
N GLN A 106 5.41 2.31 23.32
CA GLN A 106 4.65 3.52 23.56
C GLN A 106 4.14 3.50 25.00
N GLN A 107 4.14 4.66 25.67
CA GLN A 107 3.46 4.80 26.95
C GLN A 107 1.96 4.55 26.77
N ARG A 108 1.33 3.91 27.77
CA ARG A 108 -0.10 3.66 27.75
C ARG A 108 -0.84 4.99 27.56
N PRO A 109 -1.68 5.14 26.51
CA PRO A 109 -2.44 6.36 26.31
C PRO A 109 -3.34 6.61 27.52
N THR A 110 -3.37 7.85 28.00
CA THR A 110 -4.27 8.29 29.09
C THR A 110 -5.73 8.38 28.64
N SER A 111 -5.98 8.46 27.33
CA SER A 111 -7.31 8.49 26.72
C SER A 111 -7.60 7.20 25.94
N ASN A 112 -8.80 6.64 26.13
CA ASN A 112 -9.32 5.46 25.40
C ASN A 112 -9.58 5.69 23.89
N ASP A 113 -9.00 6.72 23.28
CA ASP A 113 -9.30 7.14 21.91
C ASP A 113 -8.64 6.24 20.83
N MET A 114 -8.09 5.09 21.24
CA MET A 114 -7.68 4.06 20.30
C MET A 114 -8.90 3.22 19.91
N ARG A 115 -9.44 3.50 18.72
CA ARG A 115 -10.43 2.65 18.05
C ARG A 115 -9.75 1.33 17.63
N HIS A 116 -9.55 0.43 18.58
CA HIS A 116 -9.08 -0.91 18.29
C HIS A 116 -10.14 -1.65 17.47
N ILE A 117 -9.72 -2.25 16.35
CA ILE A 117 -10.61 -3.04 15.47
C ILE A 117 -11.03 -4.36 16.16
N GLY A 118 -10.25 -4.82 17.13
CA GLY A 118 -10.55 -5.94 18.00
C GLY A 118 -9.53 -6.07 19.13
N ALA A 119 -9.79 -6.95 20.09
CA ALA A 119 -8.86 -7.27 21.18
C ALA A 119 -8.84 -8.78 21.45
N MET A 120 -7.65 -9.31 21.78
CA MET A 120 -7.46 -10.68 22.22
C MET A 120 -6.82 -10.68 23.60
N ILE A 121 -7.27 -11.60 24.44
CA ILE A 121 -6.68 -11.82 25.77
C ILE A 121 -6.13 -13.24 25.78
N TRP A 122 -4.81 -13.35 25.88
CA TRP A 122 -4.16 -14.62 26.14
C TRP A 122 -4.30 -14.95 27.62
N LYS A 123 -5.00 -16.05 27.93
CA LYS A 123 -5.19 -16.53 29.30
C LYS A 123 -3.98 -17.30 29.82
N GLU A 124 -3.25 -17.96 28.92
CA GLU A 124 -2.07 -18.74 29.22
C GLU A 124 -0.82 -18.07 28.61
N PRO A 125 0.37 -18.21 29.23
CA PRO A 125 1.61 -17.73 28.64
C PRO A 125 1.86 -18.41 27.31
N LEU A 126 1.96 -17.62 26.23
CA LEU A 126 2.38 -18.16 24.93
C LEU A 126 3.90 -18.27 24.91
N VAL A 127 4.37 -19.52 24.92
CA VAL A 127 5.78 -19.88 24.82
C VAL A 127 6.23 -19.98 23.36
N ILE A 128 5.28 -20.10 22.42
CA ILE A 128 5.54 -20.27 20.99
C ILE A 128 5.33 -18.93 20.29
N ASN A 129 6.35 -18.52 19.52
CA ASN A 129 6.27 -17.32 18.70
C ASN A 129 5.21 -17.48 17.60
N GLY A 130 4.36 -16.47 17.39
CA GLY A 130 3.40 -16.50 16.29
C GLY A 130 2.73 -15.15 16.01
N THR A 131 2.11 -15.05 14.83
CA THR A 131 1.29 -13.90 14.42
C THR A 131 -0.04 -13.87 15.15
N VAL A 132 -0.55 -12.68 15.45
CA VAL A 132 -1.88 -12.50 16.03
C VAL A 132 -2.96 -12.77 14.97
N TRP A 133 -3.93 -13.62 15.30
CA TRP A 133 -5.09 -14.01 14.47
C TRP A 133 -4.76 -14.50 13.04
N PRO A 134 -3.97 -15.57 12.90
CA PRO A 134 -3.63 -16.12 11.58
C PRO A 134 -4.81 -16.85 10.91
N HIS A 135 -5.92 -17.07 11.61
CA HIS A 135 -7.15 -17.63 11.05
C HIS A 135 -8.03 -16.59 10.33
N LEU A 136 -7.64 -15.31 10.31
CA LEU A 136 -8.35 -14.26 9.58
C LEU A 136 -7.78 -14.12 8.17
N GLN A 137 -8.66 -14.13 7.16
CA GLN A 137 -8.25 -13.95 5.76
C GLN A 137 -7.46 -12.65 5.53
N LYS A 138 -7.77 -11.60 6.29
CA LYS A 138 -7.00 -10.36 6.37
C LYS A 138 -6.43 -10.20 7.78
N ILE A 139 -5.15 -10.52 7.94
CA ILE A 139 -4.45 -10.39 9.21
C ILE A 139 -4.20 -8.90 9.54
N PRO A 140 -4.38 -8.46 10.79
CA PRO A 140 -4.05 -7.10 11.19
C PRO A 140 -2.57 -6.78 10.94
N SER A 141 -2.32 -5.67 10.26
CA SER A 141 -0.95 -5.24 9.94
C SER A 141 -0.24 -4.56 11.12
N VAL A 142 -0.99 -4.09 12.12
CA VAL A 142 -0.45 -3.42 13.31
C VAL A 142 -1.23 -3.93 14.53
N VAL A 143 -0.50 -4.35 15.55
CA VAL A 143 -1.07 -4.78 16.84
C VAL A 143 -0.39 -4.02 17.98
N THR A 144 -1.16 -3.73 19.02
CA THR A 144 -0.64 -3.23 20.30
C THR A 144 -0.74 -4.36 21.31
N VAL A 145 0.34 -4.62 22.03
CA VAL A 145 0.40 -5.67 23.05
C VAL A 145 0.74 -5.04 24.38
N GLU A 146 -0.04 -5.38 25.39
CA GLU A 146 0.20 -4.99 26.78
C GLU A 146 0.24 -6.22 27.68
N THR A 147 1.13 -6.18 28.68
CA THR A 147 1.21 -7.22 29.71
C THR A 147 0.10 -7.01 30.73
N ARG A 148 -0.66 -8.06 31.04
CA ARG A 148 -1.66 -8.01 32.13
C ARG A 148 -1.09 -8.26 33.51
N TYR A 149 0.04 -8.95 33.59
CA TYR A 149 0.68 -9.35 34.83
C TYR A 149 2.03 -8.67 34.98
N ASN A 150 2.35 -8.22 36.19
CA ASN A 150 3.68 -7.71 36.52
C ASN A 150 4.70 -8.84 36.36
N GLY A 151 5.83 -8.56 35.71
CA GLY A 151 6.88 -9.55 35.44
C GLY A 151 6.74 -10.31 34.12
N ALA A 152 5.63 -10.16 33.40
CA ALA A 152 5.51 -10.70 32.05
C ALA A 152 6.47 -9.98 31.09
N ARG A 153 7.12 -10.75 30.21
CA ARG A 153 8.11 -10.29 29.23
C ARG A 153 7.54 -10.40 27.84
N ILE A 154 7.62 -9.32 27.08
CA ILE A 154 7.31 -9.35 25.66
C ILE A 154 8.61 -9.56 24.88
N SER A 155 8.65 -10.51 23.94
CA SER A 155 9.74 -10.61 22.96
C SER A 155 9.22 -10.44 21.54
N LEU A 156 10.08 -9.93 20.67
CA LEU A 156 9.77 -9.65 19.27
C LEU A 156 10.86 -10.30 18.43
N VAL A 157 10.48 -11.01 17.37
CA VAL A 157 11.45 -11.57 16.42
C VAL A 157 11.26 -10.93 15.05
N ASP A 158 12.37 -10.52 14.46
CA ASP A 158 12.42 -10.04 13.08
C ASP A 158 12.36 -11.22 12.11
N ALA A 159 11.14 -11.56 11.70
CA ALA A 159 10.92 -12.69 10.82
C ALA A 159 11.43 -12.47 9.40
N VAL A 160 11.62 -11.23 8.92
CA VAL A 160 12.24 -11.01 7.60
C VAL A 160 13.65 -11.57 7.60
N ASN A 161 14.43 -11.20 8.63
CA ASN A 161 15.79 -11.66 8.76
C ASN A 161 15.87 -13.16 9.09
N ALA A 162 14.94 -13.68 9.91
CA ALA A 162 14.87 -15.11 10.17
C ALA A 162 14.58 -15.93 8.90
N LEU A 163 13.60 -15.50 8.08
CA LEU A 163 13.25 -16.17 6.84
C LEU A 163 14.33 -16.07 5.77
N LYS A 164 15.06 -14.94 5.72
CA LYS A 164 16.25 -14.82 4.84
C LYS A 164 17.32 -15.85 5.21
N ARG A 165 17.68 -15.95 6.49
CA ARG A 165 18.64 -16.95 6.96
C ARG A 165 18.16 -18.37 6.68
N PHE A 166 16.87 -18.63 6.92
CA PHE A 166 16.29 -19.94 6.63
C PHE A 166 16.33 -20.29 5.13
N ALA A 167 16.08 -19.31 4.25
CA ALA A 167 16.20 -19.49 2.81
C ALA A 167 17.65 -19.77 2.36
N GLU A 168 18.64 -19.16 3.03
CA GLU A 168 20.06 -19.34 2.73
C GLU A 168 20.61 -20.68 3.26
N GLU A 169 20.29 -21.01 4.51
CA GLU A 169 20.80 -22.22 5.18
C GLU A 169 20.07 -23.48 4.73
N TYR A 170 18.77 -23.38 4.42
CA TYR A 170 17.87 -24.50 4.18
C TYR A 170 16.93 -24.27 2.98
N PRO A 171 17.47 -24.03 1.77
CA PRO A 171 16.67 -23.58 0.62
C PRO A 171 15.56 -24.57 0.20
N GLN A 172 15.80 -25.88 0.35
CA GLN A 172 14.82 -26.91 0.00
C GLN A 172 13.61 -26.89 0.93
N TYR A 173 13.84 -26.77 2.24
CA TYR A 173 12.77 -26.67 3.24
C TYR A 173 12.04 -25.33 3.13
N PHE A 174 12.77 -24.23 2.88
CA PHE A 174 12.17 -22.94 2.63
C PHE A 174 11.21 -22.97 1.44
N ARG A 175 11.66 -23.57 0.31
CA ARG A 175 10.81 -23.72 -0.88
C ARG A 175 9.58 -24.59 -0.61
N PHE A 176 9.76 -25.72 0.09
CA PHE A 176 8.64 -26.55 0.50
C PHE A 176 7.60 -25.76 1.31
N MET A 177 8.03 -24.96 2.28
CA MET A 177 7.10 -24.15 3.09
C MET A 177 6.45 -22.99 2.32
N LEU A 178 7.08 -22.48 1.27
CA LEU A 178 6.46 -21.49 0.38
C LEU A 178 5.36 -22.11 -0.48
N ASP A 179 5.62 -23.31 -1.00
CA ASP A 179 4.71 -24.02 -1.90
C ASP A 179 3.52 -24.66 -1.16
N ASN A 180 3.62 -24.80 0.16
CA ASN A 180 2.59 -25.40 1.01
C ASN A 180 2.03 -24.38 2.02
N PRO A 181 0.89 -23.73 1.70
CA PRO A 181 0.21 -22.84 2.62
C PRO A 181 -0.17 -23.52 3.93
N ILE A 182 -0.05 -22.78 5.03
CA ILE A 182 -0.44 -23.24 6.36
C ILE A 182 -1.92 -22.91 6.58
N GLU A 183 -2.71 -23.92 6.94
CA GLU A 183 -4.11 -23.72 7.33
C GLU A 183 -4.22 -23.37 8.83
N TYR A 184 -4.98 -22.32 9.10
CA TYR A 184 -5.32 -21.88 10.45
C TYR A 184 -6.82 -21.92 10.65
N GLN A 185 -7.25 -22.45 11.79
CA GLN A 185 -8.66 -22.52 12.16
C GLN A 185 -8.85 -22.14 13.62
N HIS A 186 -9.82 -21.27 13.89
CA HIS A 186 -10.24 -20.93 15.25
C HIS A 186 -11.72 -20.54 15.26
N ALA A 187 -12.52 -21.26 16.05
CA ALA A 187 -13.98 -21.13 16.06
C ALA A 187 -14.57 -21.24 14.64
N PHE A 188 -15.23 -20.18 14.16
CA PHE A 188 -15.85 -20.11 12.83
C PHE A 188 -14.92 -19.55 11.75
N PHE A 189 -13.70 -19.13 12.10
CA PHE A 189 -12.74 -18.56 11.16
C PHE A 189 -11.78 -19.64 10.66
N LYS A 190 -11.62 -19.71 9.33
CA LYS A 190 -10.63 -20.54 8.66
C LYS A 190 -9.93 -19.71 7.59
N ALA A 191 -8.61 -19.76 7.56
CA ALA A 191 -7.81 -19.14 6.52
C ALA A 191 -6.59 -20.00 6.18
N SER A 192 -6.11 -19.87 4.95
CA SER A 192 -4.90 -20.52 4.46
C SER A 192 -3.94 -19.44 3.98
N HIS A 193 -2.70 -19.50 4.43
CA HIS A 193 -1.71 -18.46 4.19
C HIS A 193 -0.37 -19.05 3.80
N GLN A 194 0.26 -18.45 2.80
CA GLN A 194 1.66 -18.72 2.49
C GLN A 194 2.56 -18.17 3.61
N LEU A 195 3.69 -18.85 3.84
CA LEU A 195 4.69 -18.42 4.82
C LEU A 195 5.19 -16.99 4.52
N ALA A 196 5.47 -16.73 3.25
CA ALA A 196 5.92 -15.43 2.77
C ALA A 196 5.54 -15.19 1.30
N ASN A 197 5.36 -13.91 0.97
CA ASN A 197 5.22 -13.45 -0.40
C ASN A 197 6.60 -13.05 -0.92
N VAL A 198 7.01 -13.66 -2.03
CA VAL A 198 8.30 -13.42 -2.68
C VAL A 198 8.06 -12.73 -4.03
N ASP A 199 8.75 -11.61 -4.27
CA ASP A 199 8.76 -10.91 -5.55
C ASP A 199 10.21 -10.81 -6.05
N GLY A 200 10.50 -11.36 -7.23
CA GLY A 200 11.84 -11.31 -7.83
C GLY A 200 12.98 -11.74 -6.89
N ASN A 201 12.81 -12.86 -6.17
CA ASN A 201 13.73 -13.40 -5.13
C ASN A 201 13.87 -12.56 -3.86
N LYS A 202 13.02 -11.56 -3.63
CA LYS A 202 12.98 -10.80 -2.38
C LYS A 202 11.70 -11.10 -1.62
N ILE A 203 11.84 -11.38 -0.32
CA ILE A 203 10.70 -11.50 0.59
C ILE A 203 10.09 -10.10 0.76
N VAL A 204 8.89 -9.89 0.22
CA VAL A 204 8.17 -8.59 0.26
C VAL A 204 7.28 -8.48 1.49
N SER A 205 6.67 -9.60 1.90
CA SER A 205 5.88 -9.68 3.12
C SER A 205 5.87 -11.12 3.64
N PHE A 206 5.54 -11.30 4.91
CA PHE A 206 5.55 -12.60 5.57
C PHE A 206 4.41 -12.69 6.57
N LEU A 207 3.98 -13.91 6.86
CA LEU A 207 2.92 -14.20 7.80
C LEU A 207 3.51 -14.65 9.15
N CYS A 208 4.38 -13.86 9.76
CA CYS A 208 5.04 -14.22 11.03
C CYS A 208 5.53 -13.00 11.82
N LEU A 209 4.64 -12.25 12.44
CA LEU A 209 5.05 -11.29 13.47
C LEU A 209 5.16 -12.05 14.80
N PHE A 210 6.33 -12.62 15.04
CA PHE A 210 6.64 -13.40 16.23
C PHE A 210 6.62 -12.51 17.49
N LEU A 211 5.51 -12.58 18.23
CA LEU A 211 5.38 -12.00 19.56
C LEU A 211 5.50 -13.11 20.61
N LEU A 212 6.42 -12.93 21.54
CA LEU A 212 6.61 -13.73 22.75
C LEU A 212 5.96 -12.95 23.89
N ALA A 213 5.21 -13.62 24.76
CA ALA A 213 4.78 -13.08 26.05
C ALA A 213 5.10 -14.14 27.11
N THR A 214 6.33 -14.13 27.64
CA THR A 214 6.72 -15.07 28.71
C THR A 214 6.31 -14.52 30.07
N SER A 215 5.52 -15.29 30.81
CA SER A 215 5.40 -15.14 32.26
C SER A 215 6.64 -15.76 32.89
N VAL A 216 7.40 -14.98 33.66
CA VAL A 216 8.40 -15.55 34.57
C VAL A 216 7.76 -15.58 35.95
N ASN A 217 7.72 -16.75 36.57
CA ASN A 217 7.30 -16.93 37.97
C ASN A 217 8.14 -16.06 38.91
#